data_AF-F3Z059-F1
#
_entry.id   AF-F3Z059-F1
#
_cell.length_a   1.000
_cell.length_b   1.000
_cell.length_c   1.000
_cell.angle_alpha   90.00
_cell.angle_beta   90.00
_cell.angle_gamma   90.00
#
_symmetry.space_group_name_H-M   'P 1'
#
loop_
_entity.id
_entity.type
_entity.pdbx_description
1 polymer ?
#
loop_
_entity_poly.entity_id
_entity_poly.type
_entity_poly.pdbx_seq_one_letter_code
_entity_poly.pdbx_strand_id
1 'polypeptide(L)'
;MLFRLIILFAAIPLMELYLLLAVGQRLGPVWTIALVLATAALGAYLSKSQGLRTIERMRENMSRGVAPAGELVSGALILLAGVLLLTPGFLTDAVGFCLLIPPLRQRIIRLVQRKLVERTTRTYIDIDHHS
;
A
#
# COMPACT_ATOMS: atom_id res chain seq x y z
N MET A 1 15.23 15.71 -10.10
CA MET A 1 14.46 14.73 -9.31
C MET A 1 13.16 15.34 -8.76
N LEU A 2 13.23 16.46 -8.02
CA LEU A 2 12.05 17.15 -7.47
C LEU A 2 11.00 17.54 -8.52
N PHE A 3 11.41 18.12 -9.64
CA PHE A 3 10.50 18.55 -10.70
C PHE A 3 9.64 17.40 -11.27
N ARG A 4 10.21 16.19 -11.40
CA ARG A 4 9.45 15.00 -11.85
C ARG A 4 8.40 14.57 -10.83
N LEU A 5 8.72 14.64 -9.54
CA LEU A 5 7.77 14.32 -8.46
C LEU A 5 6.62 15.33 -8.42
N ILE A 6 6.91 16.62 -8.61
CA ILE A 6 5.89 17.68 -8.67
C ILE A 6 4.94 17.45 -9.85
N ILE A 7 5.47 17.14 -11.04
CA ILE A 7 4.64 16.83 -12.20
C ILE A 7 3.74 15.63 -11.93
N LEU A 8 4.29 14.55 -11.37
CA LEU A 8 3.51 13.34 -11.09
C LEU A 8 2.41 13.61 -10.04
N PHE A 9 2.76 14.33 -8.97
CA PHE A 9 1.83 14.71 -7.92
C PHE A 9 0.70 15.64 -8.42
N ALA A 10 0.97 16.50 -9.41
CA ALA A 10 -0.08 17.34 -10.01
C ALA A 10 -0.90 16.57 -11.06
N ALA A 11 -0.24 15.76 -11.89
CA ALA A 11 -0.87 15.06 -13.00
C ALA A 11 -1.86 13.97 -12.52
N ILE A 12 -1.52 13.25 -11.45
CA ILE A 12 -2.40 12.19 -10.93
C ILE A 12 -3.77 12.74 -10.49
N PRO A 13 -3.87 13.74 -9.58
CA PRO A 13 -5.16 14.32 -9.19
C PRO A 13 -5.92 14.98 -10.34
N LEU A 14 -5.21 15.64 -11.26
CA LEU A 14 -5.83 16.22 -12.46
C LEU A 14 -6.49 15.15 -13.33
N MET A 15 -5.81 14.01 -13.53
CA MET A 15 -6.34 12.88 -14.28
C MET A 15 -7.53 12.24 -13.58
N GLU A 16 -7.49 12.12 -12.24
CA GLU A 16 -8.61 11.61 -11.44
C GLU A 16 -9.85 12.51 -11.53
N LEU A 17 -9.65 13.83 -11.43
CA LEU A 17 -10.71 14.81 -11.59
C LEU A 17 -11.35 14.70 -12.98
N TYR A 18 -10.53 14.58 -14.02
CA TYR A 18 -11.02 14.35 -15.38
C TYR A 18 -11.86 13.07 -15.48
N LEU A 19 -11.40 11.97 -14.87
CA LEU A 19 -12.11 10.68 -14.91
C LEU A 19 -13.44 10.73 -14.14
N LEU A 20 -13.45 11.34 -12.96
CA LEU A 20 -14.66 11.58 -12.17
C LEU A 20 -15.68 12.43 -12.92
N LEU A 21 -15.24 13.49 -13.59
CA LEU A 21 -16.10 14.30 -14.44
C LEU A 21 -16.61 13.51 -15.64
N ALA A 22 -15.76 12.76 -16.34
CA ALA A 22 -16.15 11.96 -17.50
C ALA A 22 -17.19 10.88 -17.13
N VAL A 23 -17.01 10.22 -15.99
CA VAL A 23 -17.98 9.25 -15.46
C VAL A 23 -19.25 9.96 -15.00
N GLY A 24 -19.12 11.11 -14.33
CA GLY A 24 -20.22 11.96 -13.89
C GLY A 24 -21.12 12.45 -15.03
N GLN A 25 -20.55 12.76 -16.20
CA GLN A 25 -21.31 13.14 -17.38
C GLN A 25 -22.08 11.98 -18.01
N ARG A 26 -21.62 10.73 -17.82
CA ARG A 26 -22.29 9.54 -18.39
C ARG A 26 -23.31 8.90 -17.45
N LEU A 27 -22.98 8.79 -16.17
CA LEU A 27 -23.81 8.13 -15.15
C LEU A 27 -24.64 9.12 -14.33
N GLY A 28 -24.28 10.40 -14.32
CA GLY A 28 -24.83 11.41 -13.42
C GLY A 28 -24.04 11.51 -12.09
N PRO A 29 -24.15 12.66 -11.42
CA PRO A 29 -23.35 12.95 -10.21
C PRO A 29 -23.71 12.04 -9.04
N VAL A 30 -24.99 11.71 -8.85
CA VAL A 30 -25.45 10.84 -7.74
C VAL A 30 -24.84 9.44 -7.84
N TRP A 31 -24.89 8.83 -9.03
CA TRP A 31 -24.34 7.49 -9.26
C TRP A 31 -22.81 7.46 -9.17
N THR A 32 -22.14 8.54 -9.58
CA THR A 32 -20.69 8.68 -9.46
C THR A 32 -20.26 8.76 -8.00
N ILE A 33 -20.95 9.56 -7.19
CA ILE A 33 -20.70 9.64 -5.75
C ILE A 33 -20.98 8.28 -5.09
N ALA A 34 -22.08 7.61 -5.45
CA ALA A 34 -22.39 6.28 -4.92
C ALA A 34 -21.30 5.24 -5.24
N LEU A 35 -20.75 5.25 -6.47
CA LEU A 35 -19.64 4.38 -6.87
C LEU A 35 -18.36 4.65 -6.07
N VAL A 36 -18.01 5.92 -5.88
CA VAL A 36 -16.84 6.32 -5.09
C VAL A 36 -17.01 5.91 -3.62
N LEU A 37 -18.20 6.11 -3.04
CA LEU A 37 -18.47 5.67 -1.67
C LEU A 37 -18.46 4.15 -1.54
N ALA A 38 -18.97 3.43 -2.54
CA ALA A 38 -18.97 1.97 -2.54
C ALA A 38 -17.55 1.39 -2.62
N THR A 39 -16.70 1.94 -3.49
CA THR A 39 -15.29 1.54 -3.62
C THR A 39 -14.50 1.87 -2.37
N ALA A 40 -14.67 3.06 -1.79
CA ALA A 40 -14.06 3.44 -0.52
C ALA A 40 -14.50 2.51 0.64
N ALA A 41 -15.81 2.21 0.74
CA ALA A 41 -16.33 1.31 1.76
C ALA A 41 -15.78 -0.12 1.62
N LEU A 42 -15.73 -0.65 0.39
CA LEU A 42 -15.14 -1.96 0.09
C LEU A 42 -13.65 -1.99 0.43
N GLY A 43 -12.91 -0.95 0.05
CA GLY A 43 -11.49 -0.80 0.36
C GLY A 43 -11.22 -0.76 1.87
N ALA A 44 -12.00 0.03 2.60
CA ALA A 44 -11.92 0.13 4.06
C ALA A 44 -12.26 -1.21 4.75
N TYR A 45 -13.30 -1.90 4.29
CA TYR A 45 -13.68 -3.22 4.82
C TYR A 45 -12.56 -4.26 4.61
N LEU A 46 -11.99 -4.31 3.41
CA LEU A 46 -10.88 -5.22 3.08
C LEU A 46 -9.61 -4.86 3.86
N SER A 47 -9.26 -3.58 3.95
CA SER A 47 -8.10 -3.12 4.72
C SER A 47 -8.25 -3.48 6.20
N LYS A 48 -9.42 -3.25 6.81
CA LYS A 48 -9.72 -3.60 8.19
C LYS A 48 -9.58 -5.10 8.44
N SER A 49 -10.19 -5.94 7.60
CA SER A 49 -10.17 -7.40 7.78
C SER A 49 -8.74 -7.98 7.65
N GLN A 50 -7.95 -7.49 6.69
CA GLN A 50 -6.57 -7.93 6.50
C GLN A 50 -5.62 -7.35 7.57
N GLY A 51 -5.87 -6.13 8.01
CA GLY A 51 -5.09 -5.47 9.07
C GLY A 51 -5.19 -6.20 10.39
N LEU A 52 -6.41 -6.58 10.81
CA LEU A 52 -6.64 -7.36 12.02
C LEU A 52 -5.89 -8.70 12.00
N ARG A 53 -5.99 -9.46 10.90
CA ARG A 53 -5.26 -10.72 10.72
C ARG A 53 -3.74 -10.54 10.78
N THR A 54 -3.24 -9.41 10.28
CA THR A 54 -1.79 -9.10 10.31
C THR A 54 -1.32 -8.79 11.73
N ILE A 55 -2.11 -8.03 12.50
CA ILE A 55 -1.83 -7.74 13.91
C ILE A 55 -1.83 -9.02 14.75
N GLU A 56 -2.78 -9.91 14.50
CA GLU A 56 -2.88 -11.19 15.20
C GLU A 56 -1.63 -12.06 14.98
N ARG A 57 -1.21 -12.23 13.71
CA ARG A 57 0.05 -12.91 13.36
C ARG A 57 1.28 -12.24 13.95
N MET A 58 1.30 -10.90 13.99
CA MET A 58 2.39 -10.15 14.60
C MET A 58 2.49 -10.47 16.10
N ARG A 59 1.36 -10.51 16.82
CA ARG A 59 1.31 -10.90 18.24
C ARG A 59 1.76 -12.34 18.45
N GLU A 60 1.33 -13.27 17.60
CA GLU A 60 1.75 -14.67 17.67
C GLU A 60 3.25 -14.89 17.41
N ASN A 61 3.86 -14.11 16.51
CA ASN A 61 5.29 -14.20 16.25
C ASN A 61 6.09 -13.60 17.40
N MET A 62 5.64 -12.46 17.95
CA MET A 62 6.27 -11.84 19.12
C MET A 62 6.18 -12.72 20.37
N SER A 63 5.05 -13.40 20.61
CA SER A 63 4.92 -14.34 21.74
C SER A 63 5.83 -15.56 21.61
N ARG A 64 6.22 -15.91 20.38
CA ARG A 64 7.20 -16.97 20.06
C ARG A 64 8.65 -16.47 20.04
N GLY A 65 8.91 -15.21 20.35
CA GLY A 65 10.25 -14.61 20.32
C GLY A 65 10.82 -14.40 18.91
N VAL A 66 9.99 -14.49 17.87
CA VAL A 66 10.39 -14.30 16.46
C VAL A 66 10.09 -12.86 16.03
N ALA A 67 11.07 -12.19 15.43
CA ALA A 67 10.90 -10.83 14.93
C ALA A 67 9.92 -10.78 13.74
N PRO A 68 8.79 -10.04 13.82
CA PRO A 68 7.72 -10.05 12.82
C PRO A 68 7.97 -9.05 11.67
N ALA A 69 9.15 -9.09 11.05
CA ALA A 69 9.54 -8.10 10.04
C ALA A 69 8.60 -8.11 8.81
N GLY A 70 8.11 -9.29 8.41
CA GLY A 70 7.19 -9.42 7.26
C GLY A 70 5.80 -8.89 7.56
N GLU A 71 5.31 -9.08 8.79
CA GLU A 71 4.01 -8.57 9.24
C GLU A 71 4.01 -7.06 9.38
N LEU A 72 5.12 -6.45 9.83
CA LEU A 72 5.28 -4.99 9.89
C LEU A 72 5.17 -4.34 8.51
N VAL A 73 5.89 -4.88 7.52
CA VAL A 73 5.79 -4.41 6.12
C VAL A 73 4.39 -4.65 5.56
N SER A 74 3.79 -5.81 5.86
CA SER A 74 2.41 -6.12 5.44
C SER A 74 1.41 -5.12 6.02
N GLY A 75 1.51 -4.81 7.30
CA GLY A 75 0.67 -3.85 8.00
C GLY A 75 0.79 -2.45 7.40
N ALA A 76 2.02 -1.98 7.16
CA ALA A 76 2.26 -0.71 6.50
C ALA A 76 1.63 -0.62 5.10
N LEU A 77 1.74 -1.69 4.30
CA LEU A 77 1.12 -1.75 2.97
C LEU A 77 -0.41 -1.76 3.04
N ILE A 78 -1.00 -2.42 4.04
CA ILE A 78 -2.47 -2.42 4.26
C ILE A 78 -2.97 -1.02 4.63
N LEU A 79 -2.24 -0.32 5.49
CA LEU A 79 -2.56 1.05 5.88
C LEU A 79 -2.44 2.01 4.70
N LEU A 80 -1.34 1.91 3.93
CA LEU A 80 -1.14 2.71 2.73
C LEU A 80 -2.26 2.47 1.70
N ALA A 81 -2.64 1.21 1.49
CA ALA A 81 -3.77 0.86 0.62
C ALA A 81 -5.08 1.46 1.10
N GLY A 82 -5.35 1.42 2.42
CA GLY A 82 -6.55 2.01 3.02
C GLY A 82 -6.60 3.53 2.86
N VAL A 83 -5.47 4.22 3.05
CA VAL A 83 -5.37 5.68 2.81
C VAL A 83 -5.60 6.01 1.33
N LEU A 84 -5.01 5.23 0.41
CA LEU A 84 -5.25 5.40 -1.02
C LEU A 84 -6.74 5.26 -1.37
N LEU A 85 -7.41 4.21 -0.88
CA LEU A 85 -8.83 3.93 -1.15
C LEU A 85 -9.81 4.92 -0.48
N LEU A 86 -9.37 5.64 0.54
CA LEU A 86 -10.14 6.75 1.13
C LEU A 86 -10.10 8.00 0.26
N THR A 87 -9.10 8.10 -0.62
CA THR A 87 -8.95 9.24 -1.51
C THR A 87 -9.81 8.98 -2.75
N PRO A 88 -10.87 9.76 -3.01
CA PRO A 88 -11.79 9.48 -4.11
C PRO A 88 -11.07 9.61 -5.46
N GLY A 89 -10.78 8.48 -6.10
CA GLY A 89 -10.08 8.43 -7.39
C GLY A 89 -10.04 7.02 -7.95
N PHE A 90 -10.45 6.84 -9.20
CA PHE A 90 -10.53 5.52 -9.84
C PHE A 90 -9.14 4.87 -10.00
N LEU A 91 -8.12 5.66 -10.34
CA LEU A 91 -6.75 5.15 -10.49
C LEU A 91 -6.15 4.82 -9.11
N THR A 92 -6.40 5.69 -8.15
CA THR A 92 -5.95 5.56 -6.76
C THR A 92 -6.60 4.36 -6.08
N ASP A 93 -7.88 4.11 -6.36
CA ASP A 93 -8.62 2.93 -5.94
C ASP A 93 -8.04 1.66 -6.56
N ALA A 94 -7.75 1.66 -7.87
CA ALA A 94 -7.14 0.51 -8.53
C ALA A 94 -5.79 0.13 -7.91
N VAL A 95 -4.94 1.13 -7.61
CA VAL A 95 -3.65 0.91 -6.93
C VAL A 95 -3.86 0.41 -5.50
N GLY A 96 -4.79 1.01 -4.75
CA GLY A 96 -5.13 0.59 -3.39
C GLY A 96 -5.65 -0.84 -3.32
N PHE A 97 -6.54 -1.22 -4.24
CA PHE A 97 -7.00 -2.60 -4.37
C PHE A 97 -5.87 -3.55 -4.77
N CYS A 98 -4.99 -3.15 -5.70
CA CYS A 98 -3.82 -3.97 -6.06
C CYS A 98 -2.91 -4.23 -4.86
N LEU A 99 -2.69 -3.25 -3.99
CA LEU A 99 -1.91 -3.41 -2.76
C LEU A 99 -2.58 -4.35 -1.74
N LEU A 100 -3.91 -4.42 -1.72
CA LEU A 100 -4.67 -5.37 -0.89
C LEU A 100 -4.58 -6.83 -1.38
N ILE A 101 -4.13 -7.06 -2.63
CA ILE A 101 -3.99 -8.42 -3.19
C ILE A 101 -2.81 -9.16 -2.51
N PRO A 102 -3.06 -10.27 -1.78
CA PRO A 102 -2.02 -10.99 -1.04
C PRO A 102 -0.78 -11.41 -1.84
N PRO A 103 -0.89 -11.98 -3.06
CA PRO A 103 0.29 -12.37 -3.83
C PRO A 103 1.17 -11.17 -4.23
N LEU A 104 0.58 -9.98 -4.47
CA LEU A 104 1.36 -8.79 -4.81
C LEU A 104 2.15 -8.28 -3.61
N ARG A 105 1.52 -8.24 -2.44
CA ARG A 105 2.16 -7.89 -1.17
C ARG A 105 3.32 -8.83 -0.82
N GLN A 106 3.15 -10.14 -1.01
CA GLN A 106 4.24 -11.11 -0.81
C GLN A 106 5.43 -10.89 -1.77
N ARG A 107 5.20 -10.41 -3.00
CA ARG A 107 6.32 -10.01 -3.89
C ARG A 107 7.06 -8.82 -3.33
N ILE A 108 6.35 -7.78 -2.88
CA ILE A 108 6.96 -6.57 -2.31
C ILE A 108 7.78 -6.93 -1.07
N ILE A 109 7.23 -7.74 -0.16
CA ILE A 109 7.94 -8.18 1.06
C ILE A 109 9.23 -8.91 0.70
N ARG A 110 9.20 -9.85 -0.26
CA ARG A 110 10.41 -10.57 -0.70
C ARG A 110 11.47 -9.63 -1.29
N LEU A 111 11.06 -8.62 -2.05
CA LEU A 111 11.98 -7.61 -2.61
C LEU A 111 12.61 -6.74 -1.51
N VAL A 112 11.82 -6.33 -0.52
CA VAL A 112 12.29 -5.55 0.64
C VAL A 112 13.25 -6.38 1.49
N GLN A 113 12.89 -7.63 1.80
CA GLN A 113 13.74 -8.55 2.57
C GLN A 113 15.09 -8.78 1.88
N ARG A 114 15.13 -9.01 0.56
CA ARG A 114 16.38 -9.16 -0.20
C ARG A 114 17.29 -7.94 -0.06
N LYS A 115 16.73 -6.74 -0.21
CA LYS A 115 17.49 -5.48 -0.07
C LYS A 115 17.98 -5.21 1.35
N LEU A 116 17.27 -5.68 2.37
CA LEU A 116 17.69 -5.54 3.78
C LEU A 116 18.81 -6.54 4.13
N VAL A 117 18.72 -7.78 3.65
CA VAL A 117 19.77 -8.81 3.85
C VAL A 117 21.07 -8.44 3.14
N GLU A 118 20.99 -7.86 1.95
CA GLU A 118 22.16 -7.34 1.22
C GLU A 118 22.88 -6.21 1.97
N ARG A 119 22.15 -5.41 2.76
CA ARG A 119 22.75 -4.35 3.59
C ARG A 119 23.41 -4.90 4.84
N THR A 120 22.83 -5.92 5.49
CA THR A 120 23.42 -6.56 6.68
C THR A 120 24.71 -7.31 6.37
N THR A 121 24.81 -7.95 5.20
CA THR A 121 26.03 -8.68 4.80
C THR A 121 27.22 -7.76 4.54
N ARG A 122 26.98 -6.51 4.12
CA ARG A 122 28.06 -5.52 3.91
C ARG A 122 28.68 -5.01 5.21
N THR A 123 27.94 -5.02 6.31
CA THR A 123 28.44 -4.53 7.61
C THR A 123 29.28 -5.56 8.36
N TYR A 124 29.10 -6.86 8.09
CA TYR A 124 29.90 -7.89 8.75
C TYR A 124 31.33 -7.99 8.19
N ILE A 125 31.51 -7.74 6.88
CA ILE A 125 32.83 -7.81 6.22
C ILE A 125 33.77 -6.66 6.63
N ASP A 126 33.23 -5.54 7.12
CA ASP A 126 34.02 -4.36 7.52
C ASP A 126 34.60 -4.47 8.94
N ILE A 127 34.03 -5.35 9.79
CA ILE A 127 34.47 -5.52 11.19
C ILE A 127 35.64 -6.51 11.29
N ASP A 128 35.72 -7.49 10.38
CA ASP A 128 36.77 -8.53 10.39
C ASP A 128 38.10 -8.09 9.76
N HIS A 129 38.20 -6.89 9.20
CA HIS A 129 39.44 -6.39 8.56
C HIS A 129 40.25 -5.43 9.41
N HIS A 130 39.81 -5.16 10.65
CA HIS A 130 40.46 -4.21 11.57
C HIS A 130 40.96 -4.81 12.88
N SER A 131 41.01 -6.14 12.99
CA SER A 131 41.65 -6.86 14.10
C SER A 131 43.08 -7.29 13.77
#